data_AF-X1HNY0-F1
#
_entry.id   AF-X1HNY0-F1
#
_cell.length_a   1.000
_cell.length_b   1.000
_cell.length_c   1.000
_cell.angle_alpha   90.00
_cell.angle_beta   90.00
_cell.angle_gamma   90.00
#
_symmetry.space_group_name_H-M   'P 1'
#
loop_
_entity.id
_entity.type
_entity.pdbx_description
1 polymer ?
#
loop_
_entity_poly.entity_id
_entity_poly.type
_entity_poly.pdbx_seq_one_letter_code
_entity_poly.pdbx_strand_id
1 'polypeptide(L)'
;SQDKKSDLAPMISDIALQLRRPSVLDVRLMMGSKERDQEKCQICHSVKAPITSSDFFSEGRYCPSCERPMHLSCAAMWAKKSEYKENVFRCPFCFFLLELPPAAAKLIEEKTEEEPKIKLIDESGINTTQMALIPEYDVEDINSSCTYCHSIFLGDYKVYQCQKCAAYYHEPCLKKMHSEIKACRACGAQIL
;
A
#
# COMPACT_ATOMS: atom_id res chain seq x y z
N SER A 1 45.99 27.57 11.13
CA SER A 1 45.01 26.76 11.87
C SER A 1 44.01 26.19 10.88
N GLN A 2 43.95 24.87 10.76
CA GLN A 2 43.14 24.17 9.77
C GLN A 2 41.68 24.13 10.23
N ASP A 3 40.78 24.64 9.39
CA ASP A 3 39.33 24.51 9.50
C ASP A 3 38.92 23.03 9.42
N LYS A 4 38.53 22.45 10.56
CA LYS A 4 37.81 21.18 10.60
C LYS A 4 36.35 21.45 10.21
N LYS A 5 36.03 21.31 8.93
CA LYS A 5 34.65 21.07 8.49
C LYS A 5 34.19 19.76 9.13
N SER A 6 33.20 19.86 10.01
CA SER A 6 32.51 18.71 10.57
C SER A 6 31.83 17.94 9.44
N ASP A 7 32.33 16.75 9.15
CA ASP A 7 31.79 15.79 8.19
C ASP A 7 30.55 15.11 8.79
N LEU A 8 29.57 15.91 9.19
CA LEU A 8 28.29 15.43 9.71
C LEU A 8 27.43 15.06 8.51
N ALA A 9 27.19 13.75 8.36
CA ALA A 9 26.19 13.27 7.41
C ALA A 9 24.88 14.05 7.63
N PRO A 10 24.28 14.63 6.58
CA PRO A 10 23.05 15.40 6.70
C PRO A 10 21.96 14.52 7.32
N MET A 11 21.08 15.10 8.13
CA MET A 11 19.95 14.31 8.65
C MET A 11 19.10 13.83 7.47
N ILE A 12 18.47 12.66 7.62
CA ILE A 12 17.62 12.07 6.56
C ILE A 12 16.53 13.06 6.08
N SER A 13 16.00 13.89 6.98
CA SER A 13 15.08 14.98 6.61
C SER A 13 15.68 16.02 5.67
N ASP A 14 16.98 16.28 5.76
CA ASP A 14 17.66 17.39 5.06
C ASP A 14 17.92 17.05 3.58
N ILE A 15 17.83 15.76 3.22
CA ILE A 15 17.98 15.25 1.84
C ILE A 15 16.65 14.81 1.22
N ALA A 16 15.54 14.84 1.97
CA ALA A 16 14.23 14.45 1.48
C ALA A 16 13.64 15.56 0.60
N LEU A 17 13.10 15.20 -0.58
CA LEU A 17 12.45 16.17 -1.46
C LEU A 17 10.95 16.22 -1.21
N GLN A 18 10.38 17.42 -1.29
CA GLN A 18 8.94 17.58 -1.22
C GLN A 18 8.25 16.98 -2.44
N LEU A 19 7.06 16.42 -2.21
CA LEU A 19 6.16 16.04 -3.28
C LEU A 19 5.83 17.24 -4.18
N ARG A 20 5.95 17.05 -5.50
CA ARG A 20 5.61 18.06 -6.50
C ARG A 20 4.10 18.26 -6.54
N ARG A 21 3.66 19.52 -6.57
CA ARG A 21 2.27 19.89 -6.82
C ARG A 21 1.97 19.84 -8.33
N PRO A 22 0.76 19.42 -8.73
CA PRO A 22 0.30 19.56 -10.10
C PRO A 22 0.43 21.01 -10.56
N SER A 23 0.91 21.20 -11.79
CA SER A 23 0.88 22.50 -12.45
C SER A 23 -0.56 22.89 -12.84
N VAL A 24 -0.80 24.15 -13.16
CA VAL A 24 -2.12 24.58 -13.68
C VAL A 24 -2.48 23.83 -14.97
N LEU A 25 -1.49 23.49 -15.78
CA LEU A 25 -1.70 22.69 -16.98
C LEU A 25 -2.10 21.24 -16.63
N ASP A 26 -1.42 20.63 -15.66
CA ASP A 26 -1.71 19.27 -15.19
C ASP A 26 -3.16 19.19 -14.69
N VAL A 27 -3.59 20.18 -13.89
CA VAL A 27 -4.96 20.26 -13.38
C VAL A 27 -5.99 20.35 -14.50
N ARG A 28 -5.74 21.18 -15.52
CA ARG A 28 -6.64 21.29 -16.69
C ARG A 28 -6.75 19.97 -17.45
N LEU A 29 -5.63 19.27 -17.61
CA LEU A 29 -5.60 17.96 -18.27
C LEU A 29 -6.37 16.90 -17.46
N MET A 30 -6.25 16.90 -16.13
CA MET A 30 -7.02 16.02 -15.24
C MET A 30 -8.52 16.26 -15.33
N MET A 31 -8.95 17.52 -15.40
CA MET A 31 -10.38 17.86 -15.47
C MET A 31 -11.00 17.56 -16.84
N GLY A 32 -10.19 17.54 -17.90
CA GLY A 32 -10.63 17.28 -19.27
C GLY A 32 -10.55 15.82 -19.72
N SER A 33 -9.92 14.93 -18.95
CA SER A 33 -9.70 13.53 -19.34
C SER A 33 -10.93 12.66 -19.13
N LYS A 34 -11.21 11.77 -20.10
CA LYS A 34 -12.25 10.74 -19.99
C LYS A 34 -11.81 9.66 -18.99
N GLU A 35 -12.74 8.98 -18.33
CA GLU A 35 -12.49 8.05 -17.20
C GLU A 35 -11.39 6.98 -17.44
N ARG A 36 -11.14 6.59 -18.71
CA ARG A 36 -10.11 5.59 -19.03
C ARG A 36 -8.66 6.12 -18.98
N ASP A 37 -8.47 7.43 -19.08
CA ASP A 37 -7.15 8.08 -19.14
C ASP A 37 -6.81 8.86 -17.84
N GLN A 38 -7.57 8.63 -16.77
CA GLN A 38 -7.35 9.31 -15.50
C GLN A 38 -6.18 8.69 -14.75
N GLU A 39 -5.29 9.56 -14.26
CA GLU A 39 -4.18 9.15 -13.43
C GLU A 39 -4.66 8.46 -12.14
N LYS A 40 -4.00 7.35 -11.80
CA LYS A 40 -4.31 6.55 -10.62
C LYS A 40 -3.16 6.65 -9.63
N CYS A 41 -3.51 6.81 -8.36
CA CYS A 41 -2.54 6.84 -7.28
C CYS A 41 -1.71 5.56 -7.24
N GLN A 42 -0.40 5.68 -7.16
CA GLN A 42 0.50 4.51 -7.08
C GLN A 42 0.39 3.73 -5.77
N ILE A 43 -0.24 4.30 -4.73
CA ILE A 43 -0.40 3.66 -3.42
C ILE A 43 -1.72 2.87 -3.36
N CYS A 44 -2.83 3.47 -3.78
CA CYS A 44 -4.16 2.85 -3.67
C CYS A 44 -4.75 2.38 -5.01
N HIS A 45 -4.08 2.66 -6.13
CA HIS A 45 -4.52 2.33 -7.49
C HIS A 45 -5.89 2.88 -7.88
N SER A 46 -6.37 3.90 -7.17
CA SER A 46 -7.64 4.59 -7.41
C SER A 46 -7.42 6.01 -7.93
N VAL A 47 -8.42 6.53 -8.66
CA VAL A 47 -8.51 7.95 -9.03
C VAL A 47 -8.94 8.79 -7.83
N LYS A 48 -9.84 8.26 -6.99
CA LYS A 48 -10.33 8.93 -5.77
C LYS A 48 -9.54 8.50 -4.56
N ALA A 49 -9.23 9.46 -3.69
CA ALA A 49 -8.58 9.21 -2.42
C ALA A 49 -9.50 8.38 -1.51
N PRO A 50 -9.05 7.24 -0.96
CA PRO A 50 -9.90 6.39 -0.13
C PRO A 50 -10.27 7.03 1.22
N ILE A 51 -9.48 7.97 1.72
CA ILE A 51 -9.72 8.61 3.03
C ILE A 51 -10.73 9.74 2.90
N THR A 52 -10.51 10.63 1.94
CA THR A 52 -11.22 11.91 1.83
C THR A 52 -12.25 11.89 0.70
N SER A 53 -12.27 10.85 -0.13
CA SER A 53 -13.04 10.77 -1.38
C SER A 53 -12.69 11.85 -2.42
N SER A 54 -11.63 12.61 -2.19
CA SER A 54 -11.17 13.70 -3.06
C SER A 54 -10.56 13.18 -4.35
N ASP A 55 -10.67 14.00 -5.41
CA ASP A 55 -10.06 13.74 -6.70
C ASP A 55 -8.59 14.19 -6.76
N PHE A 56 -7.89 13.79 -7.82
CA PHE A 56 -6.50 14.12 -8.06
C PHE A 56 -6.22 15.62 -8.22
N PHE A 57 -7.15 16.43 -8.73
CA PHE A 57 -6.91 17.87 -8.86
C PHE A 57 -6.79 18.57 -7.50
N SER A 58 -7.43 18.02 -6.46
CA SER A 58 -7.38 18.56 -5.09
C SER A 58 -6.22 18.02 -4.27
N GLU A 59 -5.98 16.71 -4.32
CA GLU A 59 -5.00 16.03 -3.45
C GLU A 59 -3.79 15.46 -4.17
N GLY A 60 -3.80 15.48 -5.50
CA GLY A 60 -2.76 14.89 -6.32
C GLY A 60 -1.41 15.49 -6.04
N ARG A 61 -0.41 14.62 -5.94
CA ARG A 61 0.99 14.94 -5.76
C ARG A 61 1.82 13.98 -6.59
N TYR A 62 3.00 14.42 -6.99
CA TYR A 62 3.91 13.62 -7.79
C TYR A 62 5.24 13.46 -7.08
N CYS A 63 5.83 12.27 -7.24
CA CYS A 63 7.23 12.08 -6.88
C CYS A 63 8.11 12.89 -7.85
N PRO A 64 8.96 13.82 -7.39
CA PRO A 64 9.82 14.62 -8.27
C PRO A 64 10.93 13.80 -8.96
N SER A 65 11.11 12.53 -8.55
CA SER A 65 12.12 11.63 -9.14
C SER A 65 11.56 10.71 -10.21
N CYS A 66 10.32 10.23 -10.08
CA CYS A 66 9.73 9.26 -11.02
C CYS A 66 8.38 9.69 -11.60
N GLU A 67 7.90 10.89 -11.26
CA GLU A 67 6.66 11.50 -11.73
C GLU A 67 5.40 10.65 -11.48
N ARG A 68 5.47 9.64 -10.61
CA ARG A 68 4.30 8.81 -10.31
C ARG A 68 3.31 9.56 -9.40
N PRO A 69 2.01 9.55 -9.75
CA PRO A 69 0.97 10.23 -9.00
C PRO A 69 0.64 9.52 -7.69
N MET A 70 0.31 10.30 -6.66
CA MET A 70 -0.16 9.84 -5.36
C MET A 70 -1.14 10.86 -4.76
N HIS A 71 -2.18 10.40 -4.05
CA HIS A 71 -2.96 11.30 -3.21
C HIS A 71 -2.14 11.72 -2.00
N LEU A 72 -2.26 12.99 -1.60
CA LEU A 72 -1.58 13.53 -0.42
C LEU A 72 -1.95 12.76 0.86
N SER A 73 -3.23 12.39 1.02
CA SER A 73 -3.73 11.56 2.12
C SER A 73 -3.13 10.15 2.12
N CYS A 74 -3.00 9.51 0.95
CA CYS A 74 -2.34 8.21 0.81
C CYS A 74 -0.84 8.28 1.14
N ALA A 75 -0.15 9.33 0.68
CA ALA A 75 1.26 9.54 0.97
C ALA A 75 1.48 9.79 2.47
N ALA A 76 0.56 10.52 3.12
CA ALA A 76 0.58 10.72 4.57
C ALA A 76 0.39 9.42 5.35
N MET A 77 -0.54 8.54 4.93
CA MET A 77 -0.66 7.20 5.55
C MET A 77 0.60 6.36 5.38
N TRP A 78 1.24 6.47 4.21
CA TRP A 78 2.46 5.73 3.92
C TRP A 78 3.62 6.20 4.81
N ALA A 79 3.76 7.50 5.02
CA ALA A 79 4.79 8.07 5.89
C ALA A 79 4.61 7.66 7.35
N LYS A 80 3.36 7.63 7.86
CA LYS A 80 3.05 7.16 9.22
C LYS A 80 3.47 5.70 9.48
N LYS A 81 3.49 4.86 8.44
CA LYS A 81 3.92 3.46 8.53
C LYS A 81 5.42 3.25 8.30
N SER A 82 6.14 4.31 7.96
CA SER A 82 7.57 4.22 7.66
C SER A 82 8.42 4.33 8.94
N GLU A 83 9.65 3.85 8.87
CA GLU A 83 10.61 3.91 9.98
C GLU A 83 11.17 5.33 10.23
N TYR A 84 10.83 6.29 9.40
CA TYR A 84 11.33 7.66 9.46
C TYR A 84 10.39 8.56 10.28
N LYS A 85 10.80 9.82 10.54
CA LYS A 85 9.92 10.85 11.14
C LYS A 85 8.57 10.85 10.40
N GLU A 86 7.47 11.16 11.10
CA GLU A 86 6.08 11.02 10.60
C GLU A 86 5.79 11.65 9.22
N ASN A 87 6.61 12.61 8.76
CA ASN A 87 6.47 13.30 7.48
C ASN A 87 7.44 12.85 6.38
N VAL A 88 8.38 11.93 6.66
CA VAL A 88 9.38 11.46 5.69
C VAL A 88 9.09 10.03 5.31
N PHE A 89 9.21 9.69 4.03
CA PHE A 89 8.99 8.33 3.55
C PHE A 89 9.76 8.03 2.26
N ARG A 90 9.87 6.76 1.90
CA ARG A 90 10.41 6.36 0.59
C ARG A 90 9.29 6.17 -0.40
N CYS A 91 9.44 6.72 -1.60
CA CYS A 91 8.54 6.49 -2.72
C CYS A 91 8.32 4.97 -2.91
N PRO A 92 7.08 4.46 -2.96
CA PRO A 92 6.81 3.03 -3.12
C PRO A 92 7.39 2.43 -4.41
N PHE A 93 7.61 3.26 -5.43
CA PHE A 93 8.12 2.82 -6.72
C PHE A 93 9.64 2.96 -6.86
N CYS A 94 10.19 4.17 -6.65
CA CYS A 94 11.61 4.44 -6.89
C CYS A 94 12.46 4.54 -5.63
N PHE A 95 11.88 4.34 -4.44
CA PHE A 95 12.55 4.41 -3.13
C PHE A 95 13.24 5.74 -2.80
N PHE A 96 13.03 6.76 -3.64
CA PHE A 96 13.51 8.12 -3.40
C PHE A 96 12.92 8.66 -2.11
N LEU A 97 13.72 9.39 -1.34
CA LEU A 97 13.31 9.90 -0.05
C LEU A 97 12.49 11.18 -0.23
N LEU A 98 11.28 11.17 0.32
CA LEU A 98 10.27 12.19 0.14
C LEU A 98 9.83 12.76 1.49
N GLU A 99 9.51 14.04 1.49
CA GLU A 99 8.94 14.75 2.64
C GLU A 99 7.54 15.28 2.31
N LEU A 100 6.65 15.15 3.28
CA LEU A 100 5.31 15.69 3.25
C LEU A 100 5.26 17.08 3.86
N PRO A 101 4.41 17.99 3.32
CA PRO A 101 4.17 19.24 4.01
C PRO A 101 3.53 18.96 5.39
N PRO A 102 3.88 19.71 6.46
CA PRO A 102 3.35 19.46 7.80
C PRO A 102 1.82 19.45 7.88
N ALA A 103 1.15 20.19 6.99
CA ALA A 103 -0.31 20.22 6.89
C ALA A 103 -0.92 18.89 6.39
N ALA A 104 -0.14 18.00 5.78
CA ALA A 104 -0.62 16.71 5.28
C ALA A 104 -0.91 15.71 6.42
N ALA A 105 -0.18 15.80 7.53
CA ALA A 105 -0.45 14.97 8.71
C ALA A 105 -1.89 15.15 9.21
N LYS A 106 -2.40 16.39 9.16
CA LYS A 106 -3.77 16.75 9.53
C LYS A 106 -4.86 16.09 8.67
N LEU A 107 -4.53 15.62 7.46
CA LEU A 107 -5.49 14.92 6.59
C LEU A 107 -5.82 13.51 7.10
N ILE A 108 -5.03 12.99 8.04
CA ILE A 108 -5.25 11.70 8.69
C ILE A 108 -5.70 11.90 10.15
N GLU A 109 -5.49 13.09 10.73
CA GLU A 109 -5.95 13.44 12.06
C GLU A 109 -7.43 13.83 12.05
N GLU A 110 -8.31 12.88 11.72
CA GLU A 110 -9.72 12.90 12.10
C GLU A 110 -10.36 11.54 11.81
N LYS A 111 -9.78 10.54 12.46
CA LYS A 111 -10.52 9.52 13.20
C LYS A 111 -9.51 9.05 14.23
N THR A 112 -9.66 9.52 15.47
CA THR A 112 -9.61 8.55 16.56
C THR A 112 -10.71 7.52 16.24
N GLU A 113 -10.42 6.61 15.31
CA GLU A 113 -10.56 5.23 15.68
C GLU A 113 -9.85 5.21 17.03
N GLU A 114 -10.64 5.11 18.11
CA GLU A 114 -10.20 4.32 19.24
C GLU A 114 -9.25 3.32 18.61
N GLU A 115 -7.97 3.30 19.01
CA GLU A 115 -7.16 2.09 18.79
C GLU A 115 -8.17 0.97 18.89
N PRO A 116 -8.34 0.08 17.90
CA PRO A 116 -9.12 -1.08 18.19
C PRO A 116 -8.34 -1.68 19.36
N LYS A 117 -8.74 -1.33 20.59
CA LYS A 117 -8.71 -2.12 21.79
C LYS A 117 -9.13 -3.38 21.16
N ILE A 118 -8.14 -4.26 21.02
CA ILE A 118 -8.35 -5.60 20.55
C ILE A 118 -9.51 -6.01 21.44
N LYS A 119 -10.73 -5.92 20.89
CA LYS A 119 -11.88 -6.54 21.47
C LYS A 119 -11.39 -7.94 21.26
N LEU A 120 -10.83 -8.51 22.32
CA LEU A 120 -10.70 -9.93 22.48
C LEU A 120 -12.09 -10.39 22.09
N ILE A 121 -12.21 -10.81 20.83
CA ILE A 121 -13.45 -11.29 20.29
C ILE A 121 -13.71 -12.45 21.20
N ASP A 122 -14.77 -12.33 22.00
CA ASP A 122 -15.28 -13.38 22.84
C ASP A 122 -15.15 -14.69 22.07
N GLU A 123 -14.50 -15.66 22.70
CA GLU A 123 -14.22 -17.02 22.22
C GLU A 123 -15.52 -17.80 21.94
N SER A 124 -16.31 -17.36 20.97
CA SER A 124 -17.63 -17.93 20.68
C SER A 124 -17.98 -18.03 19.19
N GLY A 125 -17.02 -17.78 18.30
CA GLY A 125 -17.14 -18.12 16.89
C GLY A 125 -15.80 -18.59 16.34
N ILE A 126 -15.65 -19.90 16.14
CA ILE A 126 -14.46 -20.48 15.50
C ILE A 126 -14.32 -19.86 14.10
N ASN A 127 -13.45 -18.86 13.98
CA ASN A 127 -13.20 -18.17 12.72
C ASN A 127 -12.25 -19.00 11.84
N THR A 128 -12.77 -20.12 11.32
CA THR A 128 -12.01 -21.05 10.48
C THR A 128 -12.29 -20.89 9.00
N THR A 129 -11.36 -21.37 8.18
CA THR A 129 -11.49 -21.48 6.73
C THR A 129 -10.88 -22.79 6.24
N GLN A 130 -11.30 -23.22 5.06
CA GLN A 130 -10.61 -24.24 4.28
C GLN A 130 -9.92 -23.61 3.08
N MET A 131 -8.94 -24.35 2.54
CA MET A 131 -8.21 -23.98 1.34
C MET A 131 -8.66 -24.90 0.20
N ALA A 132 -9.42 -24.34 -0.74
CA ALA A 132 -9.90 -25.08 -1.91
C ALA A 132 -8.80 -25.15 -2.96
N LEU A 133 -8.50 -26.34 -3.46
CA LEU A 133 -7.61 -26.51 -4.62
C LEU A 133 -8.34 -25.98 -5.87
N ILE A 134 -7.69 -25.08 -6.59
CA ILE A 134 -8.17 -24.60 -7.88
C ILE A 134 -7.76 -25.62 -8.96
N PRO A 135 -8.69 -26.04 -9.84
CA PRO A 135 -8.37 -26.92 -10.96
C PRO A 135 -7.33 -26.27 -11.88
N GLU A 136 -6.41 -27.07 -12.44
CA GLU A 136 -5.29 -26.57 -13.25
C GLU A 136 -5.75 -25.74 -14.45
N TYR A 137 -6.90 -26.09 -15.06
CA TYR A 137 -7.49 -25.35 -16.18
C TYR A 137 -7.99 -23.95 -15.78
N ASP A 138 -8.35 -23.73 -14.52
CA ASP A 138 -8.83 -22.44 -13.99
C ASP A 138 -7.68 -21.54 -13.51
N VAL A 139 -6.44 -22.07 -13.42
CA VAL A 139 -5.29 -21.34 -12.85
C VAL A 139 -4.84 -20.19 -13.74
N GLU A 140 -4.87 -20.38 -15.06
CA GLU A 140 -4.47 -19.35 -16.03
C GLU A 140 -5.44 -18.16 -16.06
N ASP A 141 -6.70 -18.39 -15.68
CA ASP A 141 -7.75 -17.36 -15.62
C ASP A 141 -7.72 -16.54 -14.31
N ILE A 142 -6.81 -16.86 -13.38
CA ILE A 142 -6.68 -16.12 -12.12
C ILE A 142 -6.04 -14.75 -12.39
N ASN A 143 -6.89 -13.71 -12.46
CA ASN A 143 -6.46 -12.31 -12.55
C ASN A 143 -6.06 -11.73 -11.17
N SER A 144 -5.21 -12.44 -10.43
CA SER A 144 -4.65 -12.02 -9.14
C SER A 144 -3.27 -12.64 -8.90
N SER A 145 -2.57 -12.18 -7.87
CA SER A 145 -1.27 -12.75 -7.48
C SER A 145 -1.37 -13.50 -6.15
N CYS A 146 -0.40 -14.38 -5.91
CA CYS A 146 -0.27 -15.08 -4.64
C CYS A 146 -0.15 -14.09 -3.48
N THR A 147 -1.03 -14.22 -2.48
CA THR A 147 -1.07 -13.26 -1.35
C THR A 147 0.11 -13.41 -0.39
N TYR A 148 0.95 -14.42 -0.57
CA TYR A 148 2.16 -14.64 0.23
C TYR A 148 3.43 -14.11 -0.46
N CYS A 149 3.68 -14.50 -1.71
CA CYS A 149 4.91 -14.13 -2.43
C CYS A 149 4.72 -13.03 -3.49
N HIS A 150 3.48 -12.64 -3.78
CA HIS A 150 3.08 -11.63 -4.76
C HIS A 150 3.39 -11.97 -6.23
N SER A 151 3.81 -13.21 -6.53
CA SER A 151 3.97 -13.69 -7.91
C SER A 151 2.64 -14.15 -8.52
N ILE A 152 2.54 -14.04 -9.85
CA ILE A 152 1.43 -14.58 -10.65
C ILE A 152 1.46 -16.11 -10.69
N PHE A 153 0.38 -16.72 -11.20
CA PHE A 153 0.24 -18.17 -11.33
C PHE A 153 0.59 -18.59 -12.77
N LEU A 154 1.66 -19.38 -12.93
CA LEU A 154 2.19 -19.82 -14.23
C LEU A 154 2.03 -21.34 -14.45
N GLY A 155 1.21 -22.02 -13.66
CA GLY A 155 1.02 -23.47 -13.75
C GLY A 155 2.10 -24.34 -13.09
N ASP A 156 3.23 -23.76 -12.65
CA ASP A 156 4.34 -24.50 -12.02
C ASP A 156 3.98 -25.17 -10.69
N TYR A 157 2.97 -24.66 -10.00
CA TYR A 157 2.53 -25.15 -8.69
C TYR A 157 1.01 -25.15 -8.60
N LYS A 158 0.47 -26.12 -7.86
CA LYS A 158 -0.95 -26.13 -7.47
C LYS A 158 -1.33 -24.84 -6.75
N VAL A 159 -2.52 -24.34 -7.04
CA VAL A 159 -3.03 -23.08 -6.48
C VAL A 159 -4.19 -23.37 -5.54
N TYR A 160 -4.17 -22.75 -4.38
CA TYR A 160 -5.22 -22.87 -3.38
C TYR A 160 -5.89 -21.53 -3.14
N GLN A 161 -7.20 -21.54 -2.98
CA GLN A 161 -8.02 -20.39 -2.67
C GLN A 161 -8.61 -20.51 -1.26
N CYS A 162 -8.47 -19.44 -0.48
CA CYS A 162 -9.17 -19.33 0.79
C CYS A 162 -10.68 -19.17 0.56
N GLN A 163 -11.48 -20.13 1.03
CA GLN A 163 -12.94 -20.10 0.83
C GLN A 163 -13.62 -18.89 1.51
N LYS A 164 -12.98 -18.28 2.52
CA LYS A 164 -13.54 -17.14 3.23
C LYS A 164 -13.33 -15.80 2.53
N CYS A 165 -12.15 -15.56 1.96
CA CYS A 165 -11.77 -14.25 1.43
C CYS A 165 -11.31 -14.27 -0.03
N ALA A 166 -11.41 -15.43 -0.69
CA ALA A 166 -11.01 -15.64 -2.08
C ALA A 166 -9.52 -15.35 -2.39
N ALA A 167 -8.67 -15.21 -1.37
CA ALA A 167 -7.22 -15.03 -1.53
C ALA A 167 -6.57 -16.30 -2.07
N TYR A 168 -5.63 -16.14 -3.01
CA TYR A 168 -4.95 -17.24 -3.69
C TYR A 168 -3.51 -17.43 -3.18
N TYR A 169 -3.05 -18.67 -3.15
CA TYR A 169 -1.72 -19.06 -2.69
C TYR A 169 -1.15 -20.21 -3.54
N HIS A 170 0.14 -20.15 -3.91
CA HIS A 170 0.84 -21.33 -4.41
C HIS A 170 0.95 -22.38 -3.29
N GLU A 171 0.94 -23.67 -3.65
CA GLU A 171 1.15 -24.78 -2.71
C GLU A 171 2.36 -24.57 -1.75
N PRO A 172 3.58 -24.24 -2.21
CA PRO A 172 4.71 -23.99 -1.32
C PRO A 172 4.48 -22.80 -0.38
N CYS A 173 3.80 -21.76 -0.87
CA CYS A 173 3.46 -20.58 -0.08
C CYS A 173 2.42 -20.89 1.00
N LEU A 174 1.41 -21.70 0.66
CA LEU A 174 0.41 -22.18 1.61
C LEU A 174 1.05 -23.03 2.70
N LYS A 175 1.92 -23.98 2.35
CA LYS A 175 2.62 -24.83 3.34
C LYS A 175 3.45 -24.00 4.31
N LYS A 176 4.20 -23.02 3.80
CA LYS A 176 5.00 -22.11 4.61
C LYS A 176 4.11 -21.26 5.53
N MET A 177 3.07 -20.64 4.97
CA MET A 177 2.08 -19.88 5.74
C MET A 177 1.43 -20.71 6.85
N HIS A 178 1.04 -21.96 6.55
CA HIS A 178 0.43 -22.85 7.53
C HIS A 178 1.40 -23.21 8.67
N SER A 179 2.68 -23.42 8.37
CA SER A 179 3.70 -23.65 9.41
C SER A 179 3.96 -22.45 10.31
N GLU A 180 3.89 -21.23 9.76
CA GLU A 180 4.22 -19.99 10.48
C GLU A 180 3.05 -19.48 11.33
N ILE A 181 1.84 -19.41 10.76
CA ILE A 181 0.71 -18.71 11.38
C ILE A 181 -0.57 -19.55 11.49
N LYS A 182 -0.64 -20.74 10.88
CA LYS A 182 -1.83 -21.62 10.86
C LYS A 182 -3.14 -20.93 10.46
N ALA A 183 -3.05 -19.80 9.77
CA ALA A 183 -4.17 -18.93 9.42
C ALA A 183 -3.98 -18.34 8.04
N CYS A 184 -5.08 -17.96 7.39
CA CYS A 184 -5.04 -17.21 6.14
C CYS A 184 -4.44 -15.83 6.38
N ARG A 185 -3.31 -15.54 5.73
CA ARG A 185 -2.62 -14.24 5.85
C ARG A 185 -3.49 -13.04 5.47
N ALA A 186 -4.48 -13.22 4.59
CA ALA A 186 -5.33 -12.15 4.10
C ALA A 186 -6.46 -11.78 5.08
N CYS A 187 -7.13 -12.78 5.68
CA CYS A 187 -8.33 -12.56 6.50
C CYS A 187 -8.22 -13.01 7.96
N GLY A 188 -7.10 -13.60 8.35
CA GLY A 188 -6.84 -14.08 9.71
C GLY A 188 -7.62 -15.32 10.12
N ALA A 189 -8.42 -15.93 9.23
CA ALA A 189 -9.18 -17.15 9.56
C ALA A 189 -8.24 -18.35 9.71
N GLN A 190 -8.42 -19.14 10.77
CA GLN A 190 -7.62 -20.32 11.06
C GLN A 190 -7.86 -21.41 10.00
N ILE A 191 -6.80 -22.01 9.49
CA ILE A 191 -6.89 -23.04 8.45
C ILE A 191 -7.14 -24.38 9.14
N LEU A 192 -8.20 -25.08 8.71
CA LEU A 192 -8.54 -26.44 9.14
C LEU A 192 -7.74 -27.50 8.38
#